data_AF-A0A1H9VHH1-F1
#
_entry.id   AF-A0A1H9VHH1-F1
#
_cell.length_a   1.000
_cell.length_b   1.000
_cell.length_c   1.000
_cell.angle_alpha   90.00
_cell.angle_beta   90.00
_cell.angle_gamma   90.00
#
_symmetry.space_group_name_H-M   'P 1'
#
loop_
_entity.id
_entity.type
_entity.pdbx_description
1 polymer ?
#
loop_
_entity_poly.entity_id
_entity_poly.type
_entity_poly.pdbx_seq_one_letter_code
_entity_poly.pdbx_strand_id
1 'polypeptide(L)'
;MKDMAKEIRRQWILTIIFVAVIALIVFVKGSRVGGKITVQVNDKAIGISGENHQTIFVMMDDVTSIDLTDLEGFDAGHRIEGENTANLYEGVYENAEYGRYRAVIGADSGSLIVVKTKDETIVFSGLSKKDTVQIYDEIIDKMS
;
A
#
# COMPACT_ATOMS: atom_id res chain seq x y z
N MET A 1 -11.41 35.33 12.39
CA MET A 1 -11.49 34.03 13.11
C MET A 1 -12.58 33.11 12.56
N LYS A 2 -13.80 33.59 12.28
CA LYS A 2 -14.88 32.75 11.72
C LYS A 2 -14.59 32.22 10.30
N ASP A 3 -13.89 33.01 9.47
CA ASP A 3 -13.55 32.60 8.09
C ASP A 3 -12.45 31.54 8.02
N MET A 4 -11.41 31.63 8.86
CA MET A 4 -10.39 30.56 8.98
C MET A 4 -11.00 29.23 9.41
N ALA A 5 -11.91 29.23 10.39
CA ALA A 5 -12.57 27.99 10.84
C ALA A 5 -13.45 27.36 9.73
N LYS A 6 -13.99 28.20 8.83
CA LYS A 6 -14.81 27.76 7.69
C LYS A 6 -13.94 27.16 6.57
N GLU A 7 -12.79 27.75 6.28
CA GLU A 7 -11.84 27.20 5.30
C GLU A 7 -11.19 25.91 5.77
N ILE A 8 -10.81 25.83 7.05
CA ILE A 8 -10.30 24.60 7.64
C ILE A 8 -11.38 23.52 7.52
N ARG A 9 -12.61 23.75 8.00
CA ARG A 9 -13.71 22.78 7.83
C ARG A 9 -13.96 22.38 6.38
N ARG A 10 -13.85 23.31 5.43
CA ARG A 10 -13.97 23.01 3.99
C ARG A 10 -12.85 22.07 3.51
N GLN A 11 -11.61 22.31 3.92
CA GLN A 11 -10.47 21.45 3.59
C GLN A 11 -10.64 20.05 4.17
N TRP A 12 -11.03 19.93 5.45
CA TRP A 12 -11.28 18.63 6.08
C TRP A 12 -12.40 17.84 5.39
N ILE A 13 -13.48 18.51 4.98
CA ILE A 13 -14.58 17.89 4.23
C ILE A 13 -14.09 17.38 2.86
N LEU A 14 -13.27 18.16 2.15
CA LEU A 14 -12.70 17.75 0.86
C LEU A 14 -11.75 16.55 1.02
N THR A 15 -10.93 16.52 2.06
CA THR A 15 -10.07 15.37 2.38
C THR A 15 -10.89 14.12 2.69
N ILE A 16 -11.96 14.24 3.48
CA ILE A 16 -12.84 13.11 3.81
C ILE A 16 -13.54 12.58 2.55
N ILE A 17 -14.06 13.47 1.70
CA ILE A 17 -14.68 13.06 0.43
C ILE A 17 -13.65 12.38 -0.48
N PHE A 18 -12.44 12.91 -0.53
CA PHE A 18 -11.36 12.32 -1.32
C PHE A 18 -11.00 10.92 -0.86
N VAL A 19 -10.82 10.72 0.46
CA VAL A 19 -10.59 9.39 1.07
C VAL A 19 -11.76 8.45 0.80
N ALA A 20 -13.01 8.93 0.92
CA ALA A 20 -14.20 8.11 0.66
C ALA A 20 -14.35 7.70 -0.81
N VAL A 21 -14.01 8.60 -1.75
CA VAL A 21 -14.02 8.31 -3.19
C VAL A 21 -12.92 7.31 -3.55
N ILE A 22 -11.73 7.45 -2.96
CA ILE A 22 -10.66 6.46 -3.12
C ILE A 22 -11.13 5.11 -2.58
N ALA A 23 -11.67 5.05 -1.37
CA ALA A 23 -12.19 3.81 -0.79
C ALA A 23 -13.27 3.16 -1.68
N LEU A 24 -14.14 3.96 -2.31
CA LEU A 24 -15.15 3.47 -3.25
C LEU A 24 -14.53 2.93 -4.55
N ILE A 25 -13.52 3.60 -5.11
CA ILE A 25 -12.80 3.11 -6.31
C ILE A 25 -12.06 1.81 -5.98
N VAL A 26 -11.43 1.75 -4.79
CA VAL A 26 -10.81 0.54 -4.22
C VAL A 26 -11.82 -0.62 -4.21
N PHE A 27 -13.04 -0.36 -3.75
CA PHE A 27 -14.11 -1.35 -3.69
C PHE A 27 -14.61 -1.80 -5.08
N VAL A 28 -14.76 -0.87 -6.03
CA VAL A 28 -15.37 -1.16 -7.35
C VAL A 28 -14.41 -1.92 -8.29
N LYS A 29 -13.11 -1.60 -8.25
CA LYS A 29 -12.10 -2.30 -9.09
C LYS A 29 -11.57 -3.60 -8.45
N GLY A 30 -11.62 -3.74 -7.13
CA GLY A 30 -11.24 -4.97 -6.40
C GLY A 30 -12.18 -6.17 -6.62
N SER A 31 -13.30 -5.98 -7.34
CA SER A 31 -14.31 -7.02 -7.59
C SER A 31 -13.96 -7.97 -8.75
N ARG A 32 -12.77 -7.85 -9.36
CA ARG A 32 -12.32 -8.71 -10.46
C ARG A 32 -10.92 -9.23 -10.20
N VAL A 33 -10.83 -10.24 -9.33
CA VAL A 33 -9.93 -11.40 -9.36
C VAL A 33 -10.00 -11.97 -7.95
N GLY A 34 -10.41 -13.23 -7.81
CA GLY A 34 -10.27 -13.93 -6.53
C GLY A 34 -8.79 -13.98 -6.16
N GLY A 35 -8.38 -13.16 -5.22
CA GLY A 35 -6.99 -13.02 -4.79
C GLY A 35 -6.92 -12.18 -3.52
N LYS A 36 -6.17 -12.67 -2.53
CA LYS A 36 -6.12 -12.17 -1.14
C LYS A 36 -5.48 -10.78 -0.98
N ILE A 37 -4.99 -10.18 -2.06
CA ILE A 37 -4.33 -8.86 -2.07
C ILE A 37 -4.91 -8.03 -3.21
N THR A 38 -5.34 -6.80 -2.90
CA THR A 38 -5.81 -5.81 -3.86
C THR A 38 -4.93 -4.57 -3.76
N VAL A 39 -4.32 -4.19 -4.88
CA VAL A 39 -3.56 -2.95 -5.01
C VAL A 39 -4.24 -2.06 -6.05
N GLN A 40 -4.37 -0.78 -5.75
CA GLN A 40 -4.85 0.22 -6.71
C GLN A 40 -3.99 1.44 -6.69
N VAL A 41 -3.68 1.91 -7.89
CA VAL A 41 -2.81 3.05 -8.10
C VAL A 41 -3.59 4.14 -8.81
N ASN A 42 -3.48 5.36 -8.31
CA ASN A 42 -3.94 6.56 -9.01
C ASN A 42 -2.91 7.67 -8.85
N ASP A 43 -3.16 8.81 -9.47
CA ASP A 43 -2.19 9.91 -9.60
C ASP A 43 -1.88 10.61 -8.25
N LYS A 44 -2.54 10.20 -7.16
CA LYS A 44 -2.41 10.82 -5.83
C LYS A 44 -2.08 9.81 -4.74
N ALA A 45 -2.51 8.56 -4.87
CA ALA A 45 -2.32 7.56 -3.83
C ALA A 45 -2.26 6.13 -4.37
N ILE A 46 -1.57 5.29 -3.60
CA ILE A 46 -1.53 3.84 -3.70
C ILE A 46 -2.40 3.28 -2.57
N GLY A 47 -3.43 2.51 -2.89
CA GLY A 47 -4.28 1.79 -1.94
C GLY A 47 -3.94 0.31 -1.95
N ILE A 48 -3.61 -0.25 -0.78
CA ILE A 48 -3.17 -1.64 -0.61
C ILE A 48 -4.05 -2.30 0.44
N SER A 49 -4.72 -3.39 0.08
CA SER A 49 -5.57 -4.17 0.98
C SER A 49 -5.20 -5.63 0.95
N GLY A 50 -4.99 -6.23 2.12
CA GLY A 50 -5.04 -7.67 2.29
C GLY A 50 -6.42 -8.14 2.74
N GLU A 51 -6.51 -9.41 3.13
CA GLU A 51 -7.75 -10.09 3.48
C GLU A 51 -8.26 -9.69 4.88
N ASN A 52 -7.35 -9.45 5.83
CA ASN A 52 -7.67 -9.42 7.26
C ASN A 52 -7.36 -8.09 7.94
N HIS A 53 -6.66 -7.15 7.30
CA HIS A 53 -6.32 -5.85 7.88
C HIS A 53 -6.89 -4.66 7.11
N GLN A 54 -6.80 -3.48 7.74
CA GLN A 54 -7.23 -2.22 7.15
C GLN A 54 -6.40 -1.88 5.92
N THR A 55 -7.06 -1.28 4.92
CA THR A 55 -6.39 -0.73 3.73
C THR A 55 -5.31 0.27 4.12
N ILE A 56 -4.10 0.05 3.61
CA ILE A 56 -2.99 0.99 3.69
C ILE A 56 -3.13 1.95 2.53
N PHE A 57 -3.05 3.25 2.82
CA PHE A 57 -3.00 4.30 1.81
C PHE A 57 -1.66 5.01 1.88
N VAL A 58 -0.97 5.08 0.74
CA VAL A 58 0.28 5.81 0.58
C VAL A 58 0.05 6.96 -0.37
N MET A 59 0.23 8.20 0.08
CA MET A 59 0.12 9.37 -0.79
C MET A 59 1.37 9.49 -1.66
N MET A 60 1.20 9.72 -2.96
CA MET A 60 2.32 9.83 -3.92
C MET A 60 3.27 10.97 -3.54
N ASP A 61 2.75 12.08 -3.00
CA ASP A 61 3.53 13.24 -2.56
C ASP A 61 4.45 12.96 -1.35
N ASP A 62 4.19 11.87 -0.62
CA ASP A 62 4.98 11.46 0.54
C ASP A 62 6.00 10.37 0.23
N VAL A 63 5.95 9.80 -0.98
CA VAL A 63 6.90 8.80 -1.45
C VAL A 63 8.27 9.44 -1.65
N THR A 64 9.29 8.81 -1.07
CA THR A 64 10.70 9.20 -1.20
C THR A 64 11.50 8.22 -2.05
N SER A 65 11.14 6.93 -2.03
CA SER A 65 11.67 5.92 -2.94
C SER A 65 10.65 4.81 -3.18
N ILE A 66 10.75 4.18 -4.35
CA ILE A 66 10.03 2.96 -4.70
C ILE A 66 11.02 2.02 -5.37
N ASP A 67 11.10 0.80 -4.85
CA ASP A 67 12.00 -0.23 -5.33
C ASP A 67 11.22 -1.51 -5.63
N LEU A 68 11.57 -2.19 -6.73
CA LEU A 68 11.09 -3.52 -7.05
C LEU A 68 12.17 -4.53 -6.68
N THR A 69 11.85 -5.49 -5.82
CA THR A 69 12.80 -6.48 -5.29
C THR A 69 12.26 -7.89 -5.49
N ASP A 70 13.13 -8.87 -5.68
CA ASP A 70 12.72 -10.27 -5.70
C ASP A 70 12.32 -10.75 -4.29
N LEU A 71 11.35 -11.67 -4.23
CA LEU A 71 10.91 -12.26 -2.95
C LEU A 71 11.94 -13.27 -2.40
N GLU A 72 12.78 -13.83 -3.28
CA GLU A 72 13.80 -14.80 -2.89
C GLU A 72 14.84 -14.15 -1.98
N GLY A 73 15.03 -14.73 -0.78
CA GLY A 73 15.96 -14.20 0.22
C GLY A 73 15.42 -13.03 1.04
N PHE A 74 14.17 -12.62 0.83
CA PHE A 74 13.52 -11.62 1.68
C PHE A 74 13.35 -12.15 3.11
N ASP A 75 13.89 -11.43 4.09
CA ASP A 75 13.69 -11.71 5.50
C ASP A 75 12.65 -10.75 6.07
N ALA A 76 11.47 -11.29 6.40
CA ALA A 76 10.41 -10.51 7.02
C ALA A 76 10.76 -10.06 8.45
N GLY A 77 11.79 -10.64 9.07
CA GLY A 77 12.20 -10.34 10.44
C GLY A 77 11.12 -10.70 11.47
N HIS A 78 11.03 -9.87 12.52
CA HIS A 78 10.14 -10.09 13.64
C HIS A 78 8.76 -9.49 13.41
N ARG A 79 7.70 -10.29 13.54
CA ARG A 79 6.32 -9.79 13.48
C ARG A 79 5.92 -9.14 14.80
N ILE A 80 5.57 -7.86 14.76
CA ILE A 80 5.07 -7.09 15.90
C ILE A 80 3.55 -7.27 16.02
N GLU A 81 2.83 -7.07 14.92
CA GLU A 81 1.37 -7.16 14.84
C GLU A 81 0.95 -7.78 13.50
N GLY A 82 -0.23 -8.41 13.49
CA GLY A 82 -0.86 -8.92 12.28
C GLY A 82 -0.86 -10.44 12.14
N GLU A 83 -1.21 -10.90 10.95
CA GLU A 83 -1.52 -12.29 10.67
C GLU A 83 -0.67 -12.82 9.52
N ASN A 84 -0.16 -14.04 9.71
CA ASN A 84 0.49 -14.80 8.65
C ASN A 84 -0.41 -15.99 8.38
N THR A 85 -0.92 -16.08 7.16
CA THR A 85 -1.51 -17.31 6.65
C THR A 85 -0.49 -18.01 5.75
N ALA A 86 -0.81 -19.23 5.30
CA ALA A 86 0.07 -19.96 4.38
C ALA A 86 0.41 -19.17 3.09
N ASN A 87 -0.46 -18.23 2.70
CA ASN A 87 -0.37 -17.55 1.41
C ASN A 87 -0.23 -16.02 1.53
N LEU A 88 -0.25 -15.45 2.74
CA LEU A 88 -0.28 -14.01 2.95
C LEU A 88 0.44 -13.64 4.25
N TYR A 89 1.37 -12.69 4.15
CA TYR A 89 1.96 -11.97 5.27
C TYR A 89 1.34 -10.58 5.34
N GLU A 90 0.55 -10.31 6.37
CA GLU A 90 -0.16 -9.05 6.53
C GLU A 90 0.02 -8.52 7.95
N GLY A 91 0.64 -7.35 8.10
CA GLY A 91 0.88 -6.81 9.44
C GLY A 91 2.02 -5.81 9.55
N VAL A 92 2.53 -5.66 10.77
CA VAL A 92 3.66 -4.81 11.13
C VAL A 92 4.83 -5.70 11.51
N TYR A 93 5.98 -5.46 10.88
CA TYR A 93 7.19 -6.24 11.05
C TYR A 93 8.37 -5.32 11.37
N GLU A 94 9.44 -5.92 11.87
CA GLU A 94 10.70 -5.24 12.10
C GLU A 94 11.87 -6.12 11.67
N ASN A 95 12.74 -5.57 10.81
CA ASN A 95 13.97 -6.23 10.38
C ASN A 95 15.14 -5.22 10.32
N ALA A 96 16.36 -5.73 10.11
CA ALA A 96 17.55 -4.89 10.08
C ALA A 96 17.63 -3.98 8.84
N GLU A 97 16.92 -4.32 7.76
CA GLU A 97 17.00 -3.61 6.47
C GLU A 97 16.05 -2.41 6.41
N TYR A 98 14.81 -2.58 6.88
CA TYR A 98 13.73 -1.60 6.80
C TYR A 98 13.35 -0.99 8.15
N GLY A 99 13.93 -1.47 9.25
CA GLY A 99 13.46 -1.12 10.59
C GLY A 99 12.03 -1.61 10.78
N ARG A 100 11.16 -0.79 11.38
CA ARG A 100 9.73 -1.09 11.52
C ARG A 100 8.97 -0.72 10.24
N TYR A 101 8.23 -1.67 9.67
CA TYR A 101 7.51 -1.49 8.41
C TYR A 101 6.16 -2.22 8.40
N ARG A 102 5.28 -1.84 7.47
CA ARG A 102 4.01 -2.52 7.20
C ARG A 102 4.14 -3.42 5.98
N ALA A 103 3.58 -4.62 6.05
CA ALA A 103 3.67 -5.62 5.00
C ALA A 103 2.29 -6.12 4.54
N VAL A 104 2.11 -6.27 3.23
CA VAL A 104 1.00 -7.02 2.60
C VAL A 104 1.58 -7.83 1.44
N ILE A 105 2.08 -9.03 1.73
CA ILE A 105 2.92 -9.82 0.82
C ILE A 105 2.29 -11.19 0.57
N GLY A 106 2.10 -11.53 -0.71
CA GLY A 106 1.65 -12.85 -1.13
C GLY A 106 2.82 -13.83 -1.16
N ALA A 107 2.65 -15.02 -0.60
CA ALA A 107 3.72 -16.02 -0.55
C ALA A 107 4.20 -16.45 -1.96
N ASP A 108 3.29 -16.43 -2.94
CA ASP A 108 3.56 -16.83 -4.34
C ASP A 108 3.83 -15.62 -5.26
N SER A 109 4.04 -14.42 -4.70
CA SER A 109 4.17 -13.21 -5.51
C SER A 109 5.48 -13.15 -6.31
N GLY A 110 6.53 -13.86 -5.88
CA GLY A 110 7.85 -13.91 -6.55
C GLY A 110 8.65 -12.59 -6.56
N SER A 111 7.99 -11.45 -6.36
CA SER A 111 8.59 -10.12 -6.22
C SER A 111 7.75 -9.26 -5.27
N LEU A 112 8.37 -8.17 -4.81
CA LEU A 112 7.91 -7.23 -3.81
C LEU A 112 8.13 -5.80 -4.29
N ILE A 113 7.25 -4.90 -3.88
CA ILE A 113 7.42 -3.46 -4.02
C ILE A 113 7.69 -2.91 -2.62
N VAL A 114 8.78 -2.18 -2.48
CA VAL A 114 9.14 -1.46 -1.25
C VAL A 114 8.91 0.02 -1.52
N VAL A 115 8.01 0.63 -0.76
CA VAL A 115 7.75 2.06 -0.80
C VAL A 115 8.21 2.68 0.50
N LYS A 116 9.14 3.63 0.41
CA LYS A 116 9.59 4.43 1.55
C LYS A 116 8.93 5.79 1.50
N THR A 117 8.21 6.14 2.54
CA THR A 117 7.70 7.49 2.78
C THR A 117 8.60 8.22 3.77
N LYS A 118 8.28 9.48 4.07
CA LYS A 118 8.95 10.24 5.13
C LYS A 118 8.77 9.62 6.52
N ASP A 119 7.67 8.90 6.73
CA ASP A 119 7.23 8.45 8.05
C ASP A 119 7.39 6.94 8.25
N GLU A 120 7.41 6.16 7.18
CA GLU A 120 7.37 4.69 7.27
C GLU A 120 7.81 3.98 5.98
N THR A 121 8.05 2.68 6.11
CA THR A 121 8.25 1.77 4.97
C THR A 121 7.02 0.87 4.83
N ILE A 122 6.54 0.72 3.59
CA ILE A 122 5.46 -0.19 3.21
C ILE A 122 6.03 -1.18 2.19
N VAL A 123 5.87 -2.47 2.47
CA VAL A 123 6.28 -3.56 1.58
C VAL A 123 5.04 -4.31 1.14
N PHE A 124 4.80 -4.44 -0.16
CA PHE A 124 3.63 -5.16 -0.65
C PHE A 124 3.91 -5.89 -1.96
N SER A 125 3.00 -6.76 -2.35
CA SER A 125 3.07 -7.44 -3.64
C SER A 125 1.73 -7.51 -4.34
N GLY A 126 1.76 -7.78 -5.64
CA GLY A 126 0.60 -8.33 -6.34
C GLY A 126 0.40 -9.82 -6.04
N LEU A 127 -0.49 -10.44 -6.81
CA LEU A 127 -0.81 -11.87 -6.71
C LEU A 127 0.25 -12.78 -7.35
N SER A 128 1.10 -12.23 -8.22
CA SER A 128 2.14 -12.94 -8.95
C SER A 128 3.25 -12.00 -9.35
N LYS A 129 4.40 -12.52 -9.80
CA LYS A 129 5.55 -11.68 -10.19
C LYS A 129 5.19 -10.71 -11.31
N LYS A 130 4.45 -11.20 -12.31
CA LYS A 130 3.96 -10.38 -13.43
C LYS A 130 3.02 -9.27 -12.95
N ASP A 131 2.13 -9.58 -12.02
CA ASP A 131 1.18 -8.62 -11.45
C ASP A 131 1.91 -7.56 -10.61
N THR A 132 2.84 -7.97 -9.76
CA THR A 132 3.69 -7.06 -8.98
C THR A 132 4.49 -6.11 -9.88
N VAL A 133 5.10 -6.62 -10.95
CA VAL A 133 5.83 -5.77 -11.92
C VAL A 133 4.88 -4.77 -12.59
N GLN A 134 3.70 -5.21 -13.01
CA GLN A 134 2.72 -4.33 -13.64
C GLN A 134 2.24 -3.22 -12.69
N ILE A 135 2.02 -3.54 -11.42
CA ILE A 135 1.68 -2.55 -10.39
C ILE A 135 2.82 -1.54 -10.22
N TYR A 136 4.08 -2.02 -10.16
CA TYR A 136 5.24 -1.14 -10.08
C TYR A 136 5.31 -0.18 -11.27
N ASP A 137 5.18 -0.69 -12.50
CA ASP A 137 5.20 0.12 -13.71
C ASP A 137 4.08 1.17 -13.71
N GLU A 138 2.87 0.82 -13.26
CA GLU A 138 1.74 1.76 -13.13
C GLU A 138 2.05 2.87 -12.11
N ILE A 139 2.75 2.56 -11.01
CA ILE A 139 3.16 3.58 -10.05
C ILE A 139 4.18 4.53 -10.67
N ILE A 140 5.21 4.00 -11.35
CA ILE A 140 6.25 4.83 -11.98
C ILE A 140 5.67 5.74 -13.08
N ASP A 141 4.76 5.22 -13.90
CA ASP A 141 4.06 6.01 -14.94
C ASP A 141 3.28 7.18 -14.32
N LYS A 142 2.64 6.97 -13.17
CA LYS A 142 1.85 8.00 -12.46
C LYS A 142 2.68 9.01 -11.67
N MET A 143 3.93 8.69 -11.38
CA MET A 143 4.89 9.60 -10.73
C MET A 143 5.68 10.45 -11.73
N SER A 144 5.62 10.13 -13.03
CA SER A 144 6.33 10.82 -14.11
C SER A 144 5.60 12.08 -14.58
#